data_AF-A0AAQ3P232-F1
#
_entry.id   AF-A0AAQ3P232-F1
#
_cell.length_a   1.000
_cell.length_b   1.000
_cell.length_c   1.000
_cell.angle_alpha   90.00
_cell.angle_beta   90.00
_cell.angle_gamma   90.00
#
_symmetry.space_group_name_H-M   'P 1'
#
loop_
_entity.id
_entity.type
_entity.pdbx_description
1 polymer ?
#
loop_
_entity_poly.entity_id
_entity_poly.type
_entity_poly.pdbx_seq_one_letter_code
_entity_poly.pdbx_strand_id
1 'polypeptide(L)'
;MDDEDSNSSTIQKILDLLYAAGFVHATDSDAPPSEKVAAGLSWCIAAITQDKTLGIEESLELVGCPHRLRLSHVQDLDADALFPVIQWLTSHLPQNQEHRASEVSHGETTVAVDECRTSIEALSGNLDELVAFASMPCINLFGFAIERASYFGLKNQQKMNVVKQLTTLQERIGNEGADSGAQKLISLMTSLKDLEKQENYFQCNRDSKHSELQADISELERQITNYSDNKNLSDGLHNSFSELVEKVDLMKKKLAARLRNIVALRRQIDDLPCQSEVIQYESRLSELYMQIQGKHRQTHKYYATYNALLEIKELMLKEASLLNSIVSQFQEAFSSTDGRIKLVHSMEGIVKGSQQKLEKVHVGLQEEERIRNDLKGRYAAEVGERKRCYYLSKAFQVSFSVHPMARLF
;
A
#
# COMPACT_ATOMS: atom_id res chain seq x y z
N MET A 1 -0.54 38.09 32.52
CA MET A 1 0.16 37.96 31.22
C MET A 1 0.84 36.59 31.18
N ASP A 2 0.25 35.60 31.86
CA ASP A 2 0.92 34.36 32.29
C ASP A 2 0.19 33.10 31.76
N ASP A 3 -1.01 33.26 31.19
CA ASP A 3 -1.83 32.14 30.69
C ASP A 3 -1.44 31.68 29.27
N GLU A 4 -0.97 32.58 28.40
CA GLU A 4 -0.59 32.22 27.02
C GLU A 4 0.68 31.34 26.96
N ASP A 5 1.66 31.62 27.82
CA ASP A 5 2.91 30.83 27.89
C ASP A 5 2.68 29.43 28.48
N SER A 6 1.76 29.32 29.45
CA SER A 6 1.39 28.03 30.05
C SER A 6 0.67 27.13 29.05
N ASN A 7 -0.25 27.70 28.25
CA ASN A 7 -1.02 26.95 27.25
C ASN A 7 -0.10 26.41 26.13
N SER A 8 0.83 27.24 25.63
CA SER A 8 1.82 26.84 24.63
C SER A 8 2.71 25.67 25.07
N SER A 9 3.15 25.68 26.34
CA SER A 9 3.94 24.59 26.92
C SER A 9 3.16 23.27 27.05
N THR A 10 1.85 23.36 27.24
CA THR A 10 0.98 22.20 27.43
C THR A 10 0.59 21.57 26.09
N ILE A 11 0.38 22.38 25.05
CA ILE A 11 0.19 21.93 23.67
C ILE A 11 1.42 21.18 23.16
N GLN A 12 2.64 21.63 23.50
CA GLN A 12 3.85 20.90 23.14
C GLN A 12 3.92 19.52 23.80
N LYS A 13 3.54 19.40 25.08
CA LYS A 13 3.45 18.09 25.77
C LYS A 13 2.43 17.15 25.11
N ILE A 14 1.32 17.69 24.62
CA ILE A 14 0.31 16.93 23.88
C ILE A 14 0.90 16.36 22.58
N LEU A 15 1.65 17.16 21.82
CA LEU A 15 2.31 16.72 20.60
C LEU A 15 3.39 15.66 20.88
N ASP A 16 4.15 15.82 21.96
CA ASP A 16 5.16 14.83 22.39
C ASP A 16 4.51 13.49 22.79
N LEU A 17 3.35 13.52 23.44
CA LEU A 17 2.57 12.31 23.75
C LEU A 17 2.06 11.59 22.50
N LEU A 18 1.56 12.35 21.51
CA LEU A 18 1.13 11.79 20.22
C LEU A 18 2.31 11.20 19.45
N TYR A 19 3.48 11.84 19.48
CA TYR A 19 4.70 11.31 18.90
C TYR A 19 5.13 10.00 19.56
N ALA A 20 5.10 9.93 20.90
CA ALA A 20 5.39 8.70 21.65
C ALA A 20 4.38 7.58 21.36
N ALA A 21 3.13 7.93 21.02
CA ALA A 21 2.10 7.00 20.59
C ALA A 21 2.30 6.44 19.17
N GLY A 22 3.20 7.04 18.37
CA GLY A 22 3.50 6.63 17.00
C GLY A 22 2.98 7.57 15.91
N PHE A 23 2.42 8.74 16.26
CA PHE A 23 2.00 9.76 15.31
C PHE A 23 3.19 10.63 14.87
N VAL A 24 3.83 10.24 13.75
CA VAL A 24 5.06 10.86 13.24
C VAL A 24 4.86 12.32 12.78
N HIS A 25 3.65 12.70 12.35
CA HIS A 25 3.37 14.05 11.83
C HIS A 25 3.20 15.12 12.93
N ALA A 26 3.38 14.76 14.20
CA ALA A 26 3.45 15.73 15.30
C ALA A 26 4.61 16.73 15.16
N THR A 27 5.70 16.33 14.46
CA THR A 27 6.94 17.12 14.35
C THR A 27 7.03 18.01 13.10
N ASP A 28 6.04 17.95 12.20
CA ASP A 28 6.13 18.63 10.90
C ASP A 28 6.10 20.16 11.06
N SER A 29 7.15 20.88 10.67
CA SER A 29 7.28 22.32 10.94
C SER A 29 6.27 23.21 10.19
N ASP A 30 5.58 22.69 9.18
CA ASP A 30 4.82 23.48 8.21
C ASP A 30 3.32 23.64 8.53
N ALA A 31 2.80 22.92 9.53
CA ALA A 31 1.37 22.94 9.89
C ALA A 31 1.10 23.72 11.21
N PRO A 32 -0.02 24.45 11.32
CA PRO A 32 -0.43 25.12 12.56
C PRO A 32 -0.71 24.09 13.68
N PRO A 33 -0.46 24.43 14.97
CA PRO A 33 -0.63 23.51 16.09
C PRO A 33 -2.04 22.89 16.22
N SER A 34 -3.10 23.64 15.90
CA SER A 34 -4.49 23.14 15.91
C SER A 34 -4.72 22.03 14.88
N GLU A 35 -4.10 22.14 13.71
CA GLU A 35 -4.20 21.14 12.64
C GLU A 35 -3.43 19.86 13.00
N LYS A 36 -2.28 19.99 13.67
CA LYS A 36 -1.50 18.85 14.18
C LYS A 36 -2.26 18.06 15.24
N VAL A 37 -2.88 18.76 16.18
CA VAL A 37 -3.68 18.12 17.25
C VAL A 37 -4.94 17.48 16.66
N ALA A 38 -5.63 18.14 15.74
CA ALA A 38 -6.79 17.57 15.05
C ALA A 38 -6.43 16.30 14.24
N ALA A 39 -5.29 16.34 13.53
CA ALA A 39 -4.79 15.19 12.78
C ALA A 39 -4.37 14.03 13.69
N GLY A 40 -3.71 14.33 14.82
CA GLY A 40 -3.34 13.33 15.83
C GLY A 40 -4.55 12.66 16.47
N LEU A 41 -5.58 13.44 16.85
CA LEU A 41 -6.85 12.93 17.37
C LEU A 41 -7.56 12.02 16.36
N SER A 42 -7.64 12.46 15.10
CA SER A 42 -8.23 11.67 14.03
C SER A 42 -7.47 10.35 13.80
N TRP A 43 -6.14 10.38 13.90
CA TRP A 43 -5.31 9.19 13.81
C TRP A 43 -5.55 8.23 14.99
N CYS A 44 -5.59 8.72 16.23
CA CYS A 44 -5.90 7.90 17.41
C CYS A 44 -7.29 7.25 17.30
N ILE A 45 -8.29 8.01 16.89
CA ILE A 45 -9.66 7.53 16.72
C ILE A 45 -9.74 6.49 15.61
N ALA A 46 -9.10 6.73 14.46
CA ALA A 46 -9.06 5.78 13.36
C ALA A 46 -8.33 4.48 13.73
N ALA A 47 -7.31 4.56 14.59
CA ALA A 47 -6.59 3.38 15.10
C ALA A 47 -7.46 2.52 16.02
N ILE A 48 -8.40 3.13 16.76
CA ILE A 48 -9.28 2.41 17.69
C ILE A 48 -10.55 1.91 17.00
N THR A 49 -11.17 2.72 16.14
CA THR A 49 -12.47 2.42 15.51
C THR A 49 -12.37 1.74 14.15
N GLN A 50 -11.20 1.81 13.48
CA GLN A 50 -10.96 1.34 12.10
C GLN A 50 -11.82 2.02 11.02
N ASP A 51 -12.61 3.05 11.36
CA ASP A 51 -13.51 3.75 10.45
C ASP A 51 -13.10 5.21 10.28
N LYS A 52 -13.16 5.73 9.05
CA LYS A 52 -12.64 7.08 8.68
C LYS A 52 -13.76 8.10 8.44
N THR A 53 -15.00 7.74 8.71
CA THR A 53 -16.17 8.45 8.16
C THR A 53 -17.03 9.18 9.20
N LEU A 54 -16.75 9.02 10.49
CA LEU A 54 -17.53 9.63 11.59
C LEU A 54 -16.87 10.91 12.12
N GLY A 55 -17.70 11.86 12.60
CA GLY A 55 -17.22 13.06 13.27
C GLY A 55 -16.50 12.74 14.59
N ILE A 56 -15.59 13.63 15.03
CA ILE A 56 -14.76 13.42 16.24
C ILE A 56 -15.63 13.14 17.48
N GLU A 57 -16.76 13.84 17.63
CA GLU A 57 -17.66 13.70 18.79
C GLU A 57 -18.38 12.34 18.82
N GLU A 58 -18.95 11.93 17.69
CA GLU A 58 -19.66 10.65 17.53
C GLU A 58 -18.69 9.46 17.69
N SER A 59 -17.44 9.63 17.26
CA SER A 59 -16.40 8.61 17.40
C SER A 59 -15.93 8.45 18.85
N LEU A 60 -15.90 9.53 19.65
CA LEU A 60 -15.52 9.46 21.06
C LEU A 60 -16.58 8.80 21.94
N GLU A 61 -17.87 9.00 21.63
CA GLU A 61 -18.98 8.29 22.29
C GLU A 61 -18.94 6.78 21.97
N LEU A 62 -18.62 6.42 20.72
CA LEU A 62 -18.53 5.03 20.27
C LEU A 62 -17.34 4.28 20.91
N VAL A 63 -16.27 5.00 21.25
CA VAL A 63 -15.06 4.48 21.91
C VAL A 63 -15.18 4.45 23.45
N GLY A 64 -16.21 5.08 24.02
CA GLY A 64 -16.47 5.07 25.47
C GLY A 64 -15.56 6.00 26.28
N CYS A 65 -15.04 7.07 25.67
CA CYS A 65 -14.18 8.03 26.36
C CYS A 65 -14.99 8.79 27.44
N PRO A 66 -14.54 8.85 28.71
CA PRO A 66 -15.27 9.53 29.79
C PRO A 66 -15.19 11.07 29.71
N HIS A 67 -14.42 11.63 28.76
CA HIS A 67 -14.16 13.05 28.62
C HIS A 67 -14.84 13.62 27.37
N ARG A 68 -15.61 14.70 27.54
CA ARG A 68 -16.40 15.31 26.46
C ARG A 68 -15.56 16.34 25.68
N LEU A 69 -15.29 16.07 24.41
CA LEU A 69 -14.62 17.01 23.51
C LEU A 69 -15.63 17.61 22.53
N ARG A 70 -15.53 18.92 22.25
CA ARG A 70 -16.28 19.60 21.19
C ARG A 70 -15.34 20.07 20.09
N LEU A 71 -15.84 20.17 18.86
CA LEU A 71 -15.03 20.66 17.72
C LEU A 71 -14.46 22.09 17.96
N SER A 72 -15.17 22.93 18.71
CA SER A 72 -14.70 24.27 19.11
C SER A 72 -13.42 24.21 19.96
N HIS A 73 -13.30 23.24 20.87
CA HIS A 73 -12.13 23.10 21.75
C HIS A 73 -10.85 22.71 20.98
N VAL A 74 -10.98 22.05 19.83
CA VAL A 74 -9.86 21.69 18.95
C VAL A 74 -9.40 22.90 18.13
N GLN A 75 -10.34 23.73 17.68
CA GLN A 75 -10.04 24.96 16.93
C GLN A 75 -9.44 26.05 17.83
N ASP A 76 -9.93 26.15 19.07
CA ASP A 76 -9.52 27.15 20.05
C ASP A 76 -8.27 26.72 20.86
N LEU A 77 -7.70 25.53 20.59
CA LEU A 77 -6.51 24.99 21.28
C LEU A 77 -6.66 25.03 22.82
N ASP A 78 -7.81 24.56 23.30
CA ASP A 78 -8.11 24.47 24.74
C ASP A 78 -7.39 23.25 25.36
N ALA A 79 -6.18 23.47 25.88
CA ALA A 79 -5.35 22.40 26.42
C ALA A 79 -5.97 21.67 27.61
N ASP A 80 -6.82 22.33 28.38
CA ASP A 80 -7.49 21.74 29.55
C ASP A 80 -8.52 20.68 29.14
N ALA A 81 -9.18 20.89 27.99
CA ALA A 81 -10.11 19.92 27.41
C ALA A 81 -9.40 18.83 26.58
N LEU A 82 -8.29 19.17 25.92
CA LEU A 82 -7.56 18.27 25.00
C LEU A 82 -6.67 17.26 25.72
N PHE A 83 -5.99 17.67 26.80
CA PHE A 83 -4.99 16.84 27.47
C PHE A 83 -5.57 15.52 28.04
N PRO A 84 -6.71 15.52 28.77
CA PRO A 84 -7.28 14.28 29.32
C PRO A 84 -7.74 13.31 28.23
N VAL A 85 -8.29 13.83 27.12
CA VAL A 85 -8.75 13.04 25.99
C VAL A 85 -7.58 12.36 25.28
N ILE A 86 -6.49 13.10 25.03
CA ILE A 86 -5.31 12.57 24.33
C ILE A 86 -4.52 11.60 25.21
N GLN A 87 -4.41 11.86 26.51
CA GLN A 87 -3.82 10.91 27.45
C GLN A 87 -4.62 9.60 27.49
N TRP A 88 -5.94 9.70 27.51
CA TRP A 88 -6.82 8.54 27.50
C TRP A 88 -6.70 7.77 26.17
N LEU A 89 -6.79 8.44 25.02
CA LEU A 89 -6.64 7.82 23.71
C LEU A 89 -5.27 7.14 23.54
N THR A 90 -4.19 7.78 23.99
CA THR A 90 -2.83 7.20 23.95
C THR A 90 -2.69 5.95 24.82
N SER A 91 -3.42 5.89 25.94
CA SER A 91 -3.45 4.68 26.79
C SER A 91 -4.34 3.55 26.26
N HIS A 92 -5.33 3.87 25.42
CA HIS A 92 -6.29 2.91 24.85
C HIS A 92 -5.99 2.56 23.38
N LEU A 93 -4.96 3.19 22.81
CA LEU A 93 -4.41 2.79 21.52
C LEU A 93 -3.90 1.34 21.63
N PRO A 94 -4.22 0.48 20.65
CA PRO A 94 -3.65 -0.86 20.61
C PRO A 94 -2.14 -0.73 20.42
N GLN A 95 -1.38 -0.69 21.51
CA GLN A 95 0.02 -1.07 21.48
C GLN A 95 0.03 -2.50 20.92
N ASN A 96 0.85 -2.73 19.89
CA ASN A 96 1.06 -4.06 19.31
C ASN A 96 1.58 -5.02 20.40
N GLN A 97 0.67 -5.56 21.20
CA GLN A 97 0.81 -6.78 21.96
C GLN A 97 -0.56 -7.45 21.98
N GLU A 98 -0.59 -8.63 21.36
CA GLU A 98 -1.69 -9.56 21.37
C GLU A 98 -2.20 -9.76 22.80
N HIS A 99 -3.44 -9.35 23.07
CA HIS A 99 -4.50 -10.21 23.60
C HIS A 99 -5.75 -9.37 23.89
N ARG A 100 -6.71 -9.46 22.97
CA ARG A 100 -8.11 -9.18 23.28
C ARG A 100 -8.71 -10.44 23.90
N ALA A 101 -9.25 -10.34 25.09
CA ALA A 101 -10.42 -11.13 25.47
C ALA A 101 -11.31 -10.28 26.39
N SER A 102 -12.54 -10.10 25.92
CA SER A 102 -13.59 -9.22 26.43
C SER A 102 -14.28 -9.76 27.69
N GLU A 103 -14.75 -8.81 28.50
CA GLU A 103 -16.05 -8.70 29.21
C GLU A 103 -16.72 -9.93 29.86
N VAL A 104 -17.25 -9.75 31.08
CA VAL A 104 -18.70 -9.54 31.37
C VAL A 104 -18.92 -9.40 32.90
N SER A 105 -19.85 -8.51 33.28
CA SER A 105 -20.29 -8.22 34.66
C SER A 105 -21.17 -9.32 35.28
N HIS A 106 -21.24 -9.37 36.62
CA HIS A 106 -22.48 -9.21 37.38
C HIS A 106 -22.17 -8.94 38.87
N GLY A 107 -22.94 -8.03 39.47
CA GLY A 107 -22.86 -7.72 40.90
C GLY A 107 -23.89 -8.51 41.71
N GLU A 108 -23.67 -8.60 43.03
CA GLU A 108 -24.70 -8.55 44.08
C GLU A 108 -24.06 -8.54 45.48
N THR A 109 -24.89 -8.30 46.48
CA THR A 109 -24.64 -7.50 47.69
C THR A 109 -24.71 -8.35 48.97
N THR A 110 -23.82 -8.05 49.93
CA THR A 110 -23.92 -8.17 51.41
C THR A 110 -24.04 -9.52 52.18
N VAL A 111 -23.39 -9.47 53.37
CA VAL A 111 -23.72 -10.02 54.71
C VAL A 111 -22.78 -11.10 55.30
N ALA A 112 -21.97 -10.63 56.25
CA ALA A 112 -21.65 -11.13 57.60
C ALA A 112 -21.31 -12.62 57.92
N VAL A 113 -20.07 -12.77 58.40
CA VAL A 113 -19.65 -13.29 59.74
C VAL A 113 -19.47 -14.80 59.97
N ASP A 114 -18.18 -15.10 60.20
CA ASP A 114 -17.51 -15.97 61.18
C ASP A 114 -17.49 -17.51 61.12
N GLU A 115 -16.40 -17.98 61.75
CA GLU A 115 -16.02 -19.33 62.17
C GLU A 115 -15.45 -20.29 61.12
N CYS A 116 -14.35 -19.90 60.46
CA CYS A 116 -13.25 -20.86 60.20
C CYS A 116 -11.91 -20.17 59.84
N ARG A 117 -11.61 -18.99 60.42
CA ARG A 117 -10.48 -18.18 59.96
C ARG A 117 -9.13 -18.56 60.59
N THR A 118 -9.12 -19.16 61.78
CA THR A 118 -7.88 -19.31 62.57
C THR A 118 -7.20 -20.67 62.46
N SER A 119 -7.73 -21.63 61.69
CA SER A 119 -7.06 -22.91 61.41
C SER A 119 -6.60 -23.07 59.95
N ILE A 120 -7.13 -22.25 59.03
CA ILE A 120 -6.74 -22.24 57.61
C ILE A 120 -5.48 -21.39 57.39
N GLU A 121 -5.31 -20.28 58.12
CA GLU A 121 -4.14 -19.39 58.00
C GLU A 121 -2.82 -20.06 58.47
N ALA A 122 -2.88 -21.06 59.36
CA ALA A 122 -1.71 -21.82 59.81
C ALA A 122 -1.27 -22.96 58.85
N LEU A 123 -2.19 -23.45 58.00
CA LEU A 123 -1.89 -24.47 56.99
C LEU A 123 -1.57 -23.85 55.62
N SER A 124 -2.09 -22.66 55.30
CA SER A 124 -1.70 -21.91 54.09
C SER A 124 -0.24 -21.45 54.14
N GLY A 125 0.26 -20.98 55.29
CA GLY A 125 1.66 -20.52 55.39
C GLY A 125 2.68 -21.61 55.05
N ASN A 126 2.40 -22.87 55.39
CA ASN A 126 3.28 -24.00 55.05
C ASN A 126 3.14 -24.47 53.59
N LEU A 127 2.01 -24.19 52.94
CA LEU A 127 1.80 -24.48 51.52
C LEU A 127 2.42 -23.40 50.64
N ASP A 128 2.33 -22.13 51.05
CA ASP A 128 2.89 -20.98 50.34
C ASP A 128 4.42 -20.97 50.36
N GLU A 129 5.08 -21.43 51.44
CA GLU A 129 6.55 -21.61 51.48
C GLU A 129 7.04 -22.75 50.56
N LEU A 130 6.28 -23.85 50.46
CA LEU A 130 6.65 -25.01 49.65
C LEU A 130 6.37 -24.76 48.16
N VAL A 131 5.32 -23.98 47.85
CA VAL A 131 5.04 -23.44 46.52
C VAL A 131 6.11 -22.41 46.13
N ALA A 132 6.51 -21.48 47.01
CA ALA A 132 7.54 -20.49 46.70
C ALA A 132 8.91 -21.13 46.37
N PHE A 133 9.28 -22.22 47.05
CA PHE A 133 10.55 -22.92 46.81
C PHE A 133 10.56 -23.76 45.51
N ALA A 134 9.40 -24.23 45.04
CA ALA A 134 9.27 -25.00 43.81
C ALA A 134 8.82 -24.17 42.58
N SER A 135 8.26 -22.97 42.78
CA SER A 135 7.49 -22.26 41.75
C SER A 135 8.28 -21.25 40.91
N MET A 136 9.50 -20.82 41.26
CA MET A 136 10.15 -19.70 40.55
C MET A 136 11.06 -20.08 39.37
N PRO A 137 11.84 -21.18 39.41
CA PRO A 137 12.60 -21.61 38.22
C PRO A 137 11.74 -22.43 37.25
N CYS A 138 10.84 -23.26 37.76
CA CYS A 138 10.14 -24.26 36.95
C CYS A 138 8.98 -23.69 36.14
N ILE A 139 8.19 -22.75 36.69
CA ILE A 139 7.03 -22.18 35.97
C ILE A 139 7.47 -21.29 34.81
N ASN A 140 8.54 -20.50 34.98
CA ASN A 140 9.08 -19.65 33.91
C ASN A 140 9.74 -20.48 32.79
N LEU A 141 10.43 -21.57 33.14
CA LEU A 141 11.04 -22.46 32.16
C LEU A 141 10.00 -23.29 31.38
N PHE A 142 8.93 -23.72 32.05
CA PHE A 142 7.79 -24.41 31.41
C PHE A 142 6.98 -23.45 30.53
N GLY A 143 6.73 -22.22 30.98
CA GLY A 143 6.05 -21.19 30.20
C GLY A 143 6.81 -20.85 28.92
N PHE A 144 8.11 -20.60 29.04
CA PHE A 144 8.97 -20.30 27.88
C PHE A 144 9.09 -21.48 26.90
N ALA A 145 9.13 -22.71 27.41
CA ALA A 145 9.15 -23.92 26.57
C ALA A 145 7.81 -24.16 25.85
N ILE A 146 6.67 -23.93 26.51
CA ILE A 146 5.33 -24.07 25.92
C ILE A 146 5.10 -22.99 24.85
N GLU A 147 5.45 -21.74 25.14
CA GLU A 147 5.30 -20.62 24.19
C GLU A 147 6.18 -20.83 22.95
N ARG A 148 7.43 -21.27 23.16
CA ARG A 148 8.36 -21.56 22.06
C ARG A 148 7.95 -22.80 21.26
N ALA A 149 7.36 -23.82 21.89
CA ALA A 149 6.80 -24.99 21.21
C ALA A 149 5.53 -24.65 20.42
N SER A 150 4.67 -23.77 20.96
CA SER A 150 3.48 -23.26 20.27
C SER A 150 3.86 -22.44 19.04
N TYR A 151 4.81 -21.52 19.18
CA TYR A 151 5.36 -20.74 18.06
C TYR A 151 6.01 -21.63 16.98
N PHE A 152 6.78 -22.65 17.40
CA PHE A 152 7.38 -23.60 16.47
C PHE A 152 6.32 -24.48 15.77
N GLY A 153 5.26 -24.87 16.48
CA GLY A 153 4.12 -25.61 15.94
C GLY A 153 3.37 -24.81 14.88
N LEU A 154 3.04 -23.55 15.18
CA LEU A 154 2.35 -22.64 14.25
C LEU A 154 3.20 -22.39 12.99
N LYS A 155 4.50 -22.15 13.17
CA LYS A 155 5.43 -21.91 12.05
C LYS A 155 5.61 -23.14 11.17
N ASN A 156 5.64 -24.35 11.76
CA ASN A 156 5.66 -25.60 11.00
C ASN A 156 4.34 -25.85 10.26
N GLN A 157 3.21 -25.48 10.84
CA GLN A 157 1.91 -25.59 10.18
C GLN A 157 1.79 -24.62 9.00
N GLN A 158 2.27 -23.38 9.14
CA GLN A 158 2.40 -22.42 8.05
C GLN A 158 3.33 -22.94 6.95
N LYS A 159 4.49 -23.50 7.31
CA LYS A 159 5.43 -24.12 6.37
C LYS A 159 4.80 -25.31 5.63
N MET A 160 4.07 -26.18 6.31
CA MET A 160 3.38 -27.31 5.70
C MET A 160 2.28 -26.84 4.73
N ASN A 161 1.58 -25.74 5.05
CA ASN A 161 0.57 -25.17 4.17
C ASN A 161 1.20 -24.61 2.88
N VAL A 162 2.25 -23.79 3.01
CA VAL A 162 3.00 -23.25 1.86
C VAL A 162 3.59 -24.37 1.00
N VAL A 163 4.08 -25.47 1.60
CA VAL A 163 4.58 -26.63 0.85
C VAL A 163 3.47 -27.34 0.06
N LYS A 164 2.29 -27.56 0.65
CA LYS A 164 1.13 -28.17 -0.05
C LYS A 164 0.66 -27.31 -1.22
N GLN A 165 0.64 -26.01 -0.97
CA GLN A 165 0.30 -24.98 -1.93
C GLN A 165 1.26 -24.97 -3.13
N LEU A 166 2.56 -25.04 -2.86
CA LEU A 166 3.59 -25.15 -3.90
C LEU A 166 3.48 -26.46 -4.69
N THR A 167 3.14 -27.59 -4.06
CA THR A 167 2.92 -28.85 -4.78
C THR A 167 1.70 -28.79 -5.71
N THR A 168 0.62 -28.11 -5.29
CA THR A 168 -0.55 -27.90 -6.16
C THR A 168 -0.26 -26.96 -7.33
N LEU A 169 0.61 -25.96 -7.15
CA LEU A 169 1.10 -25.11 -8.24
C LEU A 169 1.99 -25.90 -9.21
N GLN A 170 2.88 -26.77 -8.70
CA GLN A 170 3.72 -27.65 -9.53
C GLN A 170 2.91 -28.62 -10.38
N GLU A 171 1.83 -29.18 -9.83
CA GLU A 171 0.93 -30.09 -10.56
C GLU A 171 0.14 -29.35 -11.66
N ARG A 172 -0.30 -28.11 -11.39
CA ARG A 172 -0.97 -27.26 -12.40
C ARG A 172 -0.03 -26.80 -13.50
N ILE A 173 1.20 -26.44 -13.17
CA ILE A 173 2.26 -26.05 -14.12
C ILE A 173 2.67 -27.22 -15.02
N GLY A 174 2.67 -28.46 -14.49
CA GLY A 174 2.96 -29.66 -15.28
C GLY A 174 1.85 -30.03 -16.29
N ASN A 175 0.60 -29.66 -15.98
CA ASN A 175 -0.56 -29.95 -16.82
C ASN A 175 -0.80 -28.90 -17.93
N GLU A 176 -0.36 -27.66 -17.72
CA GLU A 176 -0.44 -26.56 -18.70
C GLU A 176 0.97 -26.23 -19.21
N GLY A 177 1.42 -26.92 -20.26
CA GLY A 177 2.80 -26.85 -20.78
C GLY A 177 3.36 -25.43 -20.95
N ALA A 178 4.16 -24.98 -19.99
CA ALA A 178 4.93 -23.73 -20.01
C ALA A 178 6.41 -24.04 -19.71
N ASP A 179 7.09 -24.57 -20.72
CA ASP A 179 8.29 -25.40 -20.58
C ASP A 179 9.63 -24.67 -20.43
N SER A 180 9.66 -23.45 -19.87
CA SER A 180 10.96 -22.80 -19.58
C SER A 180 10.95 -21.88 -18.36
N GLY A 181 9.98 -20.97 -18.27
CA GLY A 181 9.84 -20.06 -17.12
C GLY A 181 9.49 -20.80 -15.83
N ALA A 182 8.59 -21.77 -15.93
CA ALA A 182 8.13 -22.53 -14.78
C ALA A 182 9.18 -23.55 -14.30
N GLN A 183 9.90 -24.19 -15.24
CA GLN A 183 11.06 -25.03 -14.90
C GLN A 183 12.17 -24.22 -14.21
N LYS A 184 12.43 -22.99 -14.68
CA LYS A 184 13.40 -22.08 -14.05
C LYS A 184 12.97 -21.67 -12.64
N LEU A 185 11.68 -21.42 -12.44
CA LEU A 185 11.12 -21.12 -11.12
C LEU A 185 11.22 -22.33 -10.18
N ILE A 186 10.93 -23.54 -10.66
CA ILE A 186 11.09 -24.79 -9.90
C ILE A 186 12.55 -25.01 -9.52
N SER A 187 13.49 -24.77 -10.44
CA SER A 187 14.93 -24.84 -10.18
C SER A 187 15.36 -23.85 -9.10
N LEU A 188 14.94 -22.58 -9.20
CA LEU A 188 15.22 -21.55 -8.20
C LEU A 188 14.59 -21.86 -6.85
N MET A 189 13.37 -22.38 -6.83
CA MET A 189 12.67 -22.72 -5.59
C MET A 189 13.29 -23.93 -4.88
N THR A 190 13.78 -24.91 -5.66
CA THR A 190 14.56 -26.04 -5.13
C THR A 190 15.88 -25.54 -4.55
N SER A 191 16.58 -24.63 -5.26
CA SER A 191 17.79 -23.99 -4.77
C SER A 191 17.55 -23.18 -3.49
N LEU A 192 16.44 -22.44 -3.38
CA LEU A 192 16.06 -21.73 -2.15
C LEU A 192 15.81 -22.68 -0.98
N LYS A 193 15.12 -23.80 -1.20
CA LYS A 193 14.91 -24.82 -0.17
C LYS A 193 16.23 -25.44 0.29
N ASP A 194 17.17 -25.66 -0.61
CA ASP A 194 18.48 -26.21 -0.26
C ASP A 194 19.34 -25.20 0.51
N LEU A 195 19.27 -23.91 0.15
CA LEU A 195 19.88 -22.83 0.93
C LEU A 195 19.24 -22.68 2.32
N GLU A 196 17.91 -22.80 2.43
CA GLU A 196 17.21 -22.79 3.72
C GLU A 196 17.68 -23.94 4.63
N LYS A 197 17.85 -25.14 4.07
CA LYS A 197 18.42 -26.28 4.81
C LYS A 197 19.86 -26.02 5.22
N GLN A 198 20.67 -25.42 4.36
CA GLN A 198 22.05 -25.05 4.69
C GLN A 198 22.09 -24.02 5.82
N GLU A 199 21.26 -22.98 5.78
CA GLU A 199 21.16 -21.97 6.84
C GLU A 199 20.80 -22.61 8.18
N ASN A 200 19.78 -23.48 8.21
CA ASN A 200 19.39 -24.20 9.42
C ASN A 200 20.50 -25.13 9.94
N TYR A 201 21.21 -25.82 9.04
CA TYR A 201 22.37 -26.63 9.41
C TYR A 201 23.50 -25.79 10.01
N PHE A 202 23.81 -24.64 9.40
CA PHE A 202 24.81 -23.71 9.93
C PHE A 202 24.40 -23.15 11.29
N GLN A 203 23.13 -22.83 11.48
CA GLN A 203 22.56 -22.34 12.72
C GLN A 203 22.69 -23.39 13.84
N CYS A 204 22.29 -24.65 13.59
CA CYS A 204 22.44 -25.75 14.55
C CYS A 204 23.92 -26.02 14.89
N ASN A 205 24.79 -26.03 13.88
CA ASN A 205 26.24 -26.23 14.09
C ASN A 205 26.86 -25.07 14.89
N ARG A 206 26.42 -23.84 14.66
CA ARG A 206 26.83 -22.65 15.42
C ARG A 206 26.41 -22.77 16.88
N ASP A 207 25.14 -23.11 17.13
CA ASP A 207 24.60 -23.20 18.49
C ASP A 207 25.24 -24.37 19.28
N SER A 208 25.54 -25.48 18.60
CA SER A 208 26.29 -26.61 19.17
C SER A 208 27.72 -26.20 19.54
N LYS A 209 28.47 -25.59 18.61
CA LYS A 209 29.85 -25.14 18.88
C LYS A 209 29.92 -24.05 19.94
N HIS A 210 28.92 -23.16 19.98
CA HIS A 210 28.83 -22.15 21.03
C HIS A 210 28.65 -22.80 22.41
N SER A 211 27.80 -23.82 22.50
CA SER A 211 27.58 -24.56 23.75
C SER A 211 28.82 -25.33 24.20
N GLU A 212 29.54 -25.96 23.26
CA GLU A 212 30.81 -26.64 23.51
C GLU A 212 31.88 -25.67 24.03
N LEU A 213 32.12 -24.56 23.33
CA LEU A 213 33.09 -23.56 23.74
C LEU A 213 32.72 -22.90 25.07
N GLN A 214 31.44 -22.71 25.35
CA GLN A 214 31.00 -22.15 26.63
C GLN A 214 31.20 -23.13 27.79
N ALA A 215 31.08 -24.44 27.56
CA ALA A 215 31.44 -25.47 28.52
C ALA A 215 32.95 -25.47 28.77
N ASP A 216 33.77 -25.40 27.71
CA ASP A 216 35.23 -25.31 27.82
C ASP A 216 35.68 -24.07 28.60
N ILE A 217 35.07 -22.90 28.33
CA ILE A 217 35.32 -21.65 29.08
C ILE A 217 34.99 -21.84 30.57
N SER A 218 33.83 -22.41 30.88
CA SER A 218 33.40 -22.63 32.27
C SER A 218 34.35 -23.58 33.02
N GLU A 219 34.84 -24.61 32.34
CA GLU A 219 35.80 -25.57 32.89
C GLU A 219 37.19 -24.93 33.08
N LEU A 220 37.65 -24.12 32.13
CA LEU A 220 38.91 -23.36 32.25
C LEU A 220 38.83 -22.31 33.38
N GLU A 221 37.71 -21.60 33.52
CA GLU A 221 37.46 -20.68 34.63
C GLU A 221 37.51 -21.41 35.98
N ARG A 222 36.93 -22.61 36.05
CA ARG A 222 37.00 -23.48 37.23
C ARG A 222 38.45 -23.94 37.52
N GLN A 223 39.23 -24.24 36.49
CA GLN A 223 40.63 -24.65 36.64
C GLN A 223 41.54 -23.47 37.07
N ILE A 224 41.34 -22.28 36.51
CA ILE A 224 42.02 -21.03 36.90
C ILE A 224 41.73 -20.69 38.37
N THR A 225 40.50 -20.91 38.82
CA THR A 225 40.11 -20.70 40.22
C THR A 225 40.78 -21.70 41.18
N ASN A 226 41.20 -22.88 40.69
CA ASN A 226 41.75 -23.96 41.52
C ASN A 226 43.29 -24.08 41.54
N TYR A 227 44.02 -23.47 40.60
CA TYR A 227 45.50 -23.53 40.55
C TYR A 227 46.10 -22.18 40.15
N SER A 228 46.73 -21.47 41.09
CA SER A 228 47.21 -20.09 40.86
C SER A 228 48.66 -19.92 40.42
N ASP A 229 49.49 -20.95 40.23
CA ASP A 229 50.89 -20.70 39.83
C ASP A 229 51.49 -21.82 38.97
N ASN A 230 51.53 -21.61 37.65
CA ASN A 230 52.45 -22.35 36.79
C ASN A 230 52.86 -21.53 35.54
N LYS A 231 54.07 -20.97 35.57
CA LYS A 231 54.58 -20.01 34.57
C LYS A 231 54.92 -20.60 33.20
N ASN A 232 55.09 -21.93 33.09
CA ASN A 232 55.47 -22.59 31.83
C ASN A 232 54.27 -23.05 30.97
N LEU A 233 53.02 -22.91 31.46
CA LEU A 233 51.80 -23.17 30.69
C LEU A 233 51.39 -21.95 29.82
N SER A 234 51.93 -20.78 30.15
CA SER A 234 51.57 -19.49 29.57
C SER A 234 51.90 -19.40 28.08
N ASP A 235 53.08 -19.83 27.65
CA ASP A 235 53.54 -19.59 26.26
C ASP A 235 52.80 -20.46 25.22
N GLY A 236 52.49 -21.72 25.54
CA GLY A 236 51.70 -22.60 24.66
C GLY A 236 50.24 -22.17 24.56
N LEU A 237 49.67 -21.67 25.67
CA LEU A 237 48.34 -21.09 25.70
C LEU A 237 48.29 -19.76 24.93
N HIS A 238 49.33 -18.93 25.06
CA HIS A 238 49.41 -17.64 24.37
C HIS A 238 49.53 -17.83 22.84
N ASN A 239 50.31 -18.81 22.39
CA ASN A 239 50.38 -19.17 20.97
C ASN A 239 49.03 -19.69 20.45
N SER A 240 48.35 -20.57 21.19
CA SER A 240 47.03 -21.10 20.82
C SER A 240 45.96 -20.00 20.77
N PHE A 241 46.01 -19.06 21.72
CA PHE A 241 45.15 -17.89 21.75
C PHE A 241 45.43 -16.96 20.57
N SER A 242 46.70 -16.70 20.26
CA SER A 242 47.11 -15.91 19.10
C SER A 242 46.61 -16.52 17.79
N GLU A 243 46.76 -17.84 17.60
CA GLU A 243 46.20 -18.55 16.44
C GLU A 243 44.67 -18.45 16.35
N LEU A 244 43.98 -18.49 17.49
CA LEU A 244 42.52 -18.34 17.53
C LEU A 244 42.10 -16.92 17.17
N VAL A 245 42.80 -15.90 17.67
CA VAL A 245 42.58 -14.49 17.33
C VAL A 245 42.78 -14.27 15.83
N GLU A 246 43.84 -14.82 15.23
CA GLU A 246 44.06 -14.73 13.78
C GLU A 246 42.96 -15.43 12.98
N LYS A 247 42.48 -16.61 13.42
CA LYS A 247 41.33 -17.30 12.81
C LYS A 247 40.05 -16.46 12.90
N VAL A 248 39.80 -15.83 14.04
CA VAL A 248 38.65 -14.93 14.24
C VAL A 248 38.75 -13.72 13.32
N ASP A 249 39.92 -13.09 13.20
CA ASP A 249 40.11 -11.93 12.32
C ASP A 249 40.01 -12.30 10.84
N LEU A 250 40.48 -13.49 10.45
CA LEU A 250 40.24 -14.03 9.10
C LEU A 250 38.74 -14.24 8.84
N MET A 251 37.99 -14.76 9.81
CA MET A 251 36.54 -14.95 9.70
C MET A 251 35.80 -13.60 9.66
N LYS A 252 36.19 -12.62 10.47
CA LYS A 252 35.67 -11.24 10.40
C LYS A 252 35.92 -10.61 9.02
N LYS A 253 37.11 -10.80 8.43
CA LYS A 253 37.43 -10.33 7.07
C LYS A 253 36.52 -10.97 6.02
N LYS A 254 36.27 -12.29 6.11
CA LYS A 254 35.34 -13.00 5.22
C LYS A 254 33.89 -12.50 5.39
N LEU A 255 33.45 -12.27 6.62
CA LEU A 255 32.12 -11.71 6.92
C LEU A 255 31.99 -10.29 6.33
N ALA A 256 32.99 -9.43 6.54
CA ALA A 256 33.00 -8.08 5.99
C ALA A 256 32.93 -8.07 4.46
N ALA A 257 33.61 -9.02 3.80
CA ALA A 257 33.49 -9.19 2.35
C ALA A 257 32.08 -9.59 1.92
N ARG A 258 31.42 -10.52 2.64
CA ARG A 258 30.03 -10.89 2.36
C ARG A 258 29.05 -9.74 2.59
N LEU A 259 29.22 -8.97 3.68
CA LEU A 259 28.38 -7.81 3.97
C LEU A 259 28.50 -6.74 2.86
N ARG A 260 29.70 -6.48 2.35
CA ARG A 260 29.88 -5.59 1.20
C ARG A 260 29.12 -6.07 -0.04
N ASN A 261 29.13 -7.38 -0.31
CA ASN A 261 28.36 -7.95 -1.42
C ASN A 261 26.84 -7.81 -1.21
N ILE A 262 26.34 -8.02 0.02
CA ILE A 262 24.91 -7.83 0.34
C ILE A 262 24.50 -6.38 0.13
N VAL A 263 25.31 -5.42 0.57
CA VAL A 263 25.04 -3.99 0.37
C VAL A 263 25.07 -3.63 -1.12
N ALA A 264 25.99 -4.20 -1.90
CA ALA A 264 26.02 -4.00 -3.35
C ALA A 264 24.76 -4.54 -4.04
N LEU A 265 24.28 -5.72 -3.65
CA LEU A 265 23.04 -6.30 -4.16
C LEU A 265 21.80 -5.47 -3.74
N ARG A 266 21.76 -4.97 -2.50
CA ARG A 266 20.67 -4.09 -2.05
C ARG A 266 20.61 -2.82 -2.88
N ARG A 267 21.74 -2.16 -3.16
CA ARG A 267 21.78 -0.99 -4.04
C ARG A 267 21.24 -1.31 -5.44
N GLN A 268 21.64 -2.44 -6.02
CA GLN A 268 21.10 -2.87 -7.32
C GLN A 268 19.59 -3.11 -7.28
N ILE A 269 19.05 -3.57 -6.16
CA ILE A 269 17.60 -3.75 -5.95
C ILE A 269 16.91 -2.38 -5.81
N ASP A 270 17.50 -1.47 -5.04
CA ASP A 270 16.98 -0.11 -4.83
C ASP A 270 17.02 0.72 -6.13
N ASP A 271 17.95 0.41 -7.05
CA ASP A 271 18.00 1.02 -8.39
C ASP A 271 16.83 0.57 -9.30
N LEU A 272 16.12 -0.51 -8.96
CA LEU A 272 14.91 -0.91 -9.70
C LEU A 272 13.69 -0.13 -9.18
N PRO A 273 12.88 0.46 -10.07
CA PRO A 273 11.69 1.16 -9.66
C PRO A 273 10.73 0.21 -8.92
N CYS A 274 10.30 0.63 -7.74
CA CYS A 274 9.37 -0.13 -6.93
C CYS A 274 7.97 -0.14 -7.58
N GLN A 275 7.12 -1.07 -7.16
CA GLN A 275 5.77 -1.22 -7.72
C GLN A 275 4.96 0.08 -7.67
N SER A 276 5.11 0.89 -6.61
CA SER A 276 4.46 2.20 -6.51
C SER A 276 4.99 3.21 -7.53
N GLU A 277 6.29 3.25 -7.81
CA GLU A 277 6.87 4.12 -8.83
C GLU A 277 6.39 3.73 -10.24
N VAL A 278 6.31 2.42 -10.53
CA VAL A 278 5.76 1.93 -11.80
C VAL A 278 4.31 2.37 -11.99
N ILE A 279 3.47 2.24 -10.96
CA ILE A 279 2.06 2.68 -11.00
C ILE A 279 1.96 4.20 -11.17
N GLN A 280 2.85 4.97 -10.53
CA GLN A 280 2.91 6.41 -10.71
C GLN A 280 3.30 6.78 -12.15
N TYR A 281 4.30 6.12 -12.72
CA TYR A 281 4.68 6.32 -14.12
C TYR A 281 3.56 5.94 -15.08
N GLU A 282 2.86 4.83 -14.86
CA GLU A 282 1.72 4.43 -15.67
C GLU A 282 0.60 5.49 -15.63
N SER A 283 0.29 5.99 -14.44
CA SER A 283 -0.72 7.04 -14.24
C SER A 283 -0.30 8.33 -14.95
N ARG A 284 0.97 8.74 -14.82
CA ARG A 284 1.50 9.95 -15.46
C ARG A 284 1.54 9.84 -16.98
N LEU A 285 1.93 8.68 -17.52
CA LEU A 285 1.91 8.41 -18.95
C LEU A 285 0.49 8.42 -19.51
N SER A 286 -0.47 7.84 -18.77
CA SER A 286 -1.89 7.85 -19.15
C SER A 286 -2.45 9.28 -19.18
N GLU A 287 -2.12 10.10 -18.20
CA GLU A 287 -2.49 11.51 -18.16
C GLU A 287 -1.90 12.28 -19.35
N LEU A 288 -0.59 12.11 -19.60
CA LEU A 288 0.09 12.75 -20.71
C LEU A 288 -0.54 12.33 -22.05
N TYR A 289 -0.86 11.05 -22.21
CA TYR A 289 -1.52 10.53 -23.41
C TYR A 289 -2.89 11.16 -23.62
N MET A 290 -3.67 11.33 -22.54
CA MET A 290 -4.96 12.02 -22.59
C MET A 290 -4.82 13.49 -23.01
N GLN A 291 -3.79 14.20 -22.51
CA GLN A 291 -3.52 15.58 -22.91
C GLN A 291 -3.13 15.67 -24.40
N ILE A 292 -2.22 14.80 -24.87
CA ILE A 292 -1.81 14.73 -26.27
C ILE A 292 -3.01 14.45 -27.17
N GLN A 293 -3.83 13.46 -26.81
CA GLN A 293 -5.03 13.11 -27.57
C GLN A 293 -6.05 14.27 -27.58
N GLY A 294 -6.19 14.99 -26.46
CA GLY A 294 -7.00 16.19 -26.37
C GLY A 294 -6.53 17.29 -27.33
N LYS A 295 -5.23 17.59 -27.34
CA LYS A 295 -4.63 18.56 -28.26
C LYS A 295 -4.76 18.14 -29.71
N HIS A 296 -4.53 16.87 -30.03
CA HIS A 296 -4.72 16.33 -31.37
C HIS A 296 -6.15 16.52 -31.87
N ARG A 297 -7.16 16.21 -31.03
CA ARG A 297 -8.58 16.46 -31.36
C ARG A 297 -8.88 17.94 -31.58
N GLN A 298 -8.33 18.83 -30.74
CA GLN A 298 -8.49 20.29 -30.92
C GLN A 298 -7.91 20.76 -32.25
N THR A 299 -6.68 20.36 -32.56
CA THR A 299 -6.00 20.68 -33.83
C THR A 299 -6.83 20.20 -35.03
N HIS A 300 -7.32 18.95 -35.00
CA HIS A 300 -8.19 18.44 -36.04
C HIS A 300 -9.47 19.26 -36.22
N LYS A 301 -10.12 19.67 -35.12
CA LYS A 301 -11.31 20.55 -35.18
C LYS A 301 -11.00 21.90 -35.82
N TYR A 302 -9.86 22.50 -35.49
CA TYR A 302 -9.44 23.78 -36.10
C TYR A 302 -9.22 23.63 -37.61
N TYR A 303 -8.49 22.59 -38.05
CA TYR A 303 -8.28 22.35 -39.48
C TYR A 303 -9.58 22.02 -40.22
N ALA A 304 -10.46 21.20 -39.64
CA ALA A 304 -11.76 20.90 -40.25
C ALA A 304 -12.62 22.15 -40.40
N THR A 305 -12.66 22.99 -39.36
CA THR A 305 -13.41 24.26 -39.40
C THR A 305 -12.81 25.23 -40.42
N TYR A 306 -11.48 25.36 -40.45
CA TYR A 306 -10.79 26.19 -41.42
C TYR A 306 -11.08 25.75 -42.86
N ASN A 307 -10.98 24.44 -43.15
CA ASN A 307 -11.27 23.90 -44.49
C ASN A 307 -12.73 24.15 -44.88
N ALA A 308 -13.69 23.93 -43.98
CA ALA A 308 -15.10 24.22 -44.24
C ALA A 308 -15.34 25.71 -44.53
N LEU A 309 -14.75 26.62 -43.74
CA LEU A 309 -14.85 28.06 -43.98
C LEU A 309 -14.17 28.48 -45.30
N LEU A 310 -13.06 27.84 -45.66
CA LEU A 310 -12.38 28.07 -46.92
C LEU A 310 -13.25 27.65 -48.12
N GLU A 311 -13.87 26.46 -48.05
CA GLU A 311 -14.80 26.00 -49.07
C GLU A 311 -16.01 26.93 -49.20
N ILE A 312 -16.60 27.37 -48.08
CA ILE A 312 -17.70 28.34 -48.08
C ILE A 312 -17.25 29.65 -48.74
N LYS A 313 -16.08 30.18 -48.36
CA LYS A 313 -15.53 31.41 -48.96
C LYS A 313 -15.36 31.26 -50.47
N GLU A 314 -14.81 30.13 -50.94
CA GLU A 314 -14.65 29.87 -52.36
C GLU A 314 -15.99 29.79 -53.11
N LEU A 315 -17.00 29.18 -52.51
CA LEU A 315 -18.35 29.12 -53.08
C LEU A 315 -18.99 30.51 -53.15
N MET A 316 -18.88 31.31 -52.08
CA MET A 316 -19.37 32.69 -52.05
C MET A 316 -18.68 33.57 -53.11
N LEU A 317 -17.36 33.42 -53.31
CA LEU A 317 -16.64 34.14 -54.37
C LEU A 317 -17.10 33.74 -55.76
N LYS A 318 -17.38 32.44 -55.99
CA LYS A 318 -17.95 31.95 -57.25
C LYS A 318 -19.34 32.52 -57.50
N GLU A 319 -20.18 32.62 -56.46
CA GLU A 319 -21.52 33.22 -56.55
C GLU A 319 -21.46 34.72 -56.86
N ALA A 320 -20.60 35.47 -56.16
CA ALA A 320 -20.40 36.91 -56.44
C ALA A 320 -19.91 37.16 -57.88
N SER A 321 -18.95 36.35 -58.35
CA SER A 321 -18.46 36.41 -59.74
C SER A 321 -19.57 36.10 -60.74
N LEU A 322 -20.39 35.07 -60.47
CA LEU A 322 -21.53 34.71 -61.30
C LEU A 322 -22.56 35.84 -61.37
N LEU A 323 -22.93 36.42 -60.23
CA LEU A 323 -23.88 37.54 -60.16
C LEU A 323 -23.37 38.75 -60.93
N ASN A 324 -22.09 39.12 -60.78
CA ASN A 324 -21.48 40.19 -61.56
C ASN A 324 -21.51 39.91 -63.07
N SER A 325 -21.25 38.66 -63.48
CA SER A 325 -21.34 38.24 -64.88
C SER A 325 -22.77 38.36 -65.41
N ILE A 326 -23.78 37.96 -64.63
CA ILE A 326 -25.18 38.08 -65.01
C ILE A 326 -25.55 39.54 -65.18
N VAL A 327 -25.22 40.41 -64.23
CA VAL A 327 -25.52 41.85 -64.28
C VAL A 327 -24.88 42.51 -65.51
N SER A 328 -23.62 42.19 -65.81
CA SER A 328 -22.91 42.72 -66.98
C SER A 328 -23.56 42.30 -68.30
N GLN A 329 -23.92 41.02 -68.43
CA GLN A 329 -24.52 40.47 -69.66
C GLN A 329 -26.00 40.83 -69.82
N PHE A 330 -26.68 41.23 -68.74
CA PHE A 330 -28.12 41.45 -68.72
C PHE A 330 -28.57 42.51 -69.74
N GLN A 331 -27.86 43.64 -69.78
CA GLN A 331 -28.27 44.81 -70.56
C GLN A 331 -28.08 44.59 -72.07
N GLU A 332 -26.98 43.94 -72.47
CA GLU A 332 -26.74 43.55 -73.88
C GLU A 332 -27.69 42.45 -74.34
N ALA A 333 -27.91 41.42 -73.53
CA ALA A 333 -28.78 40.30 -73.88
C ALA A 333 -30.25 40.72 -74.04
N PHE A 334 -30.73 41.71 -73.29
CA PHE A 334 -32.12 42.20 -73.38
C PHE A 334 -32.41 42.99 -74.66
N SER A 335 -31.39 43.61 -75.26
CA SER A 335 -31.51 44.45 -76.46
C SER A 335 -31.99 43.67 -77.70
N SER A 336 -31.82 42.34 -77.73
CA SER A 336 -32.17 41.47 -78.85
C SER A 336 -32.97 40.24 -78.39
N THR A 337 -33.94 39.80 -79.20
CA THR A 337 -34.72 38.58 -78.94
C THR A 337 -33.84 37.32 -78.88
N ASP A 338 -32.83 37.22 -79.73
CA ASP A 338 -31.87 36.10 -79.73
C ASP A 338 -30.98 36.13 -78.47
N GLY A 339 -30.58 37.33 -78.02
CA GLY A 339 -29.85 37.53 -76.76
C GLY A 339 -30.64 37.06 -75.54
N ARG A 340 -31.95 37.35 -75.49
CA ARG A 340 -32.84 36.88 -74.42
C ARG A 340 -32.93 35.35 -74.35
N ILE A 341 -33.05 34.68 -75.50
CA ILE A 341 -33.10 33.21 -75.56
C ILE A 341 -31.77 32.59 -75.07
N LYS A 342 -30.64 33.15 -75.48
CA LYS A 342 -29.30 32.70 -75.05
C LYS A 342 -29.09 32.89 -73.54
N LEU A 343 -29.52 34.03 -72.98
CA LEU A 343 -29.44 34.27 -71.54
C LEU A 343 -30.26 33.26 -70.74
N VAL A 344 -31.48 32.97 -71.18
CA VAL A 344 -32.35 31.96 -70.55
C VAL A 344 -31.69 30.59 -70.59
N HIS A 345 -31.16 30.15 -71.73
CA HIS A 345 -30.49 28.86 -71.84
C HIS A 345 -29.24 28.77 -70.96
N SER A 346 -28.46 29.85 -70.85
CA SER A 346 -27.31 29.94 -69.94
C SER A 346 -27.73 29.81 -68.47
N MET A 347 -28.79 30.53 -68.06
CA MET A 347 -29.33 30.45 -66.70
C MET A 347 -29.85 29.05 -66.37
N GLU A 348 -30.56 28.39 -67.29
CA GLU A 348 -30.99 27.00 -67.13
C GLU A 348 -29.80 26.06 -66.96
N GLY A 349 -28.73 26.24 -67.74
CA GLY A 349 -27.49 25.49 -67.61
C GLY A 349 -26.82 25.65 -66.24
N ILE A 350 -26.76 26.89 -65.73
CA ILE A 350 -26.20 27.20 -64.41
C ILE A 350 -27.03 26.56 -63.29
N VAL A 351 -28.36 26.71 -63.33
CA VAL A 351 -29.26 26.12 -62.33
C VAL A 351 -29.10 24.59 -62.32
N LYS A 352 -29.07 23.97 -63.50
CA LYS A 352 -28.87 22.51 -63.62
C LYS A 352 -27.50 22.07 -63.08
N GLY A 353 -26.44 22.81 -63.38
CA GLY A 353 -25.10 22.54 -62.84
C GLY A 353 -25.03 22.66 -61.31
N SER A 354 -25.66 23.69 -60.74
CA SER A 354 -25.76 23.89 -59.30
C SER A 354 -26.55 22.77 -58.62
N GLN A 355 -27.68 22.36 -59.21
CA GLN A 355 -28.50 21.26 -58.72
C GLN A 355 -27.72 19.94 -58.69
N GLN A 356 -26.99 19.62 -59.76
CA GLN A 356 -26.15 18.42 -59.80
C GLN A 356 -25.03 18.44 -58.75
N LYS A 357 -24.44 19.61 -58.48
CA LYS A 357 -23.41 19.74 -57.45
C LYS A 357 -24.00 19.54 -56.05
N LEU A 358 -25.19 20.08 -55.81
CA LEU A 358 -25.91 19.91 -54.55
C LEU A 358 -26.24 18.44 -54.29
N GLU A 359 -26.75 17.72 -55.29
CA GLU A 359 -27.03 16.28 -55.19
C GLU A 359 -25.77 15.47 -54.86
N LYS A 360 -24.63 15.75 -55.52
CA LYS A 360 -23.35 15.09 -55.21
C LYS A 360 -22.91 15.31 -53.76
N VAL A 361 -23.04 16.53 -53.25
CA VAL A 361 -22.71 16.84 -51.84
C VAL A 361 -23.67 16.12 -50.90
N HIS A 362 -24.96 16.05 -51.23
CA HIS A 362 -25.96 15.37 -50.41
C HIS A 362 -25.70 13.86 -50.30
N VAL A 363 -25.34 13.21 -51.42
CA VAL A 363 -24.97 11.79 -51.43
C VAL A 363 -23.71 11.54 -50.60
N GLY A 364 -22.69 12.40 -50.73
CA GLY A 364 -21.47 12.31 -49.91
C GLY A 364 -21.74 12.45 -48.41
N LEU A 365 -22.63 13.39 -48.04
CA LEU A 365 -23.06 13.58 -46.65
C LEU A 365 -23.73 12.33 -46.08
N GLN A 366 -24.66 11.71 -46.83
CA GLN A 366 -25.35 10.51 -46.38
C GLN A 366 -24.38 9.34 -46.14
N GLU A 367 -23.36 9.16 -46.98
CA GLU A 367 -22.36 8.11 -46.78
C GLU A 367 -21.50 8.35 -45.53
N GLU A 368 -21.03 9.59 -45.32
CA GLU A 368 -20.30 9.95 -44.10
C GLU A 368 -21.15 9.77 -42.83
N GLU A 369 -22.44 10.08 -42.89
CA GLU A 369 -23.36 9.83 -41.77
C GLU A 369 -23.53 8.33 -41.48
N ARG A 370 -23.60 7.50 -42.53
CA ARG A 370 -23.65 6.05 -42.41
C ARG A 370 -22.40 5.50 -41.73
N ILE A 371 -21.22 5.94 -42.17
CA ILE A 371 -19.92 5.57 -41.59
C ILE A 371 -19.84 6.00 -40.12
N ARG A 372 -20.25 7.23 -39.81
CA ARG A 372 -20.30 7.75 -38.42
C ARG A 372 -21.20 6.89 -37.53
N ASN A 373 -22.38 6.53 -38.02
CA ASN A 373 -23.35 5.75 -37.26
C ASN A 373 -22.86 4.32 -37.03
N ASP A 374 -22.24 3.68 -38.04
CA ASP A 374 -21.57 2.39 -37.90
C ASP A 374 -20.46 2.42 -36.83
N LEU A 375 -19.57 3.41 -36.91
CA LEU A 375 -18.47 3.56 -35.95
C LEU A 375 -18.98 3.79 -34.53
N LYS A 376 -20.05 4.60 -34.37
CA LYS A 376 -20.71 4.81 -33.08
C LYS A 376 -21.29 3.51 -32.51
N GLY A 377 -21.89 2.68 -33.37
CA GLY A 377 -22.40 1.35 -32.99
C GLY A 377 -21.27 0.42 -32.51
N ARG A 378 -20.19 0.32 -33.28
CA ARG A 378 -19.01 -0.49 -32.91
C ARG A 378 -18.38 -0.04 -31.61
N TYR A 379 -18.22 1.27 -31.42
CA TYR A 379 -17.70 1.82 -30.16
C TYR A 379 -18.61 1.49 -28.97
N ALA A 380 -19.93 1.60 -29.13
CA ALA A 380 -20.88 1.27 -28.06
C ALA A 380 -20.81 -0.23 -27.67
N ALA A 381 -20.66 -1.12 -28.66
CA ALA A 381 -20.50 -2.56 -28.42
C ALA A 381 -19.22 -2.85 -27.62
N GLU A 382 -18.08 -2.28 -28.02
CA GLU A 382 -16.80 -2.47 -27.34
C GLU A 382 -16.80 -1.92 -25.91
N VAL A 383 -17.42 -0.76 -25.69
CA VAL A 383 -17.62 -0.22 -24.33
C VAL A 383 -18.51 -1.14 -23.50
N GLY A 384 -19.52 -1.77 -24.11
CA GLY A 384 -20.34 -2.80 -23.47
C GLY A 384 -19.52 -4.00 -23.01
N GLU A 385 -18.69 -4.56 -23.88
CA GLU A 385 -17.81 -5.68 -23.54
C GLU A 385 -16.78 -5.31 -22.47
N ARG A 386 -16.16 -4.13 -22.56
CA ARG A 386 -15.22 -3.66 -21.52
C ARG A 386 -15.88 -3.54 -20.15
N LYS A 387 -17.11 -3.02 -20.10
CA LYS A 387 -17.90 -2.98 -18.85
C LYS A 387 -18.19 -4.40 -18.34
N ARG A 388 -18.57 -5.33 -19.22
CA ARG A 388 -18.80 -6.74 -18.86
C ARG A 388 -17.56 -7.39 -18.25
N CYS A 389 -16.39 -7.21 -18.88
CA CYS A 389 -15.11 -7.70 -18.34
C CYS A 389 -14.77 -7.09 -16.98
N TYR A 390 -15.01 -5.78 -16.81
CA TYR A 390 -14.82 -5.11 -15.52
C TYR A 390 -15.73 -5.68 -14.43
N TYR A 391 -17.02 -5.89 -14.71
CA TYR A 391 -17.96 -6.49 -13.77
C TYR A 391 -17.56 -7.93 -13.40
N LEU A 392 -17.12 -8.72 -14.37
CA LEU A 392 -16.57 -10.06 -14.12
C LEU A 392 -15.34 -10.00 -13.20
N SER A 393 -14.37 -9.13 -13.49
CA SER A 393 -13.17 -8.96 -12.66
C SER A 393 -13.51 -8.53 -11.23
N LYS A 394 -14.45 -7.60 -11.05
CA LYS A 394 -15.00 -7.21 -9.74
C LYS A 394 -15.67 -8.38 -9.02
N ALA A 395 -16.50 -9.16 -9.71
CA ALA A 395 -17.16 -10.33 -9.14
C ALA A 395 -16.13 -11.39 -8.70
N PHE A 396 -15.09 -11.61 -9.50
CA PHE A 396 -13.96 -12.46 -9.10
C PHE A 396 -13.27 -11.92 -7.84
N GLN A 397 -12.94 -10.63 -7.78
CA GLN A 397 -12.30 -10.02 -6.61
C GLN A 397 -13.14 -10.14 -5.32
N VAL A 398 -14.46 -9.98 -5.42
CA VAL A 398 -15.39 -10.18 -4.30
C VAL A 398 -15.45 -11.65 -3.89
N SER A 399 -15.50 -12.60 -4.83
CA SER A 399 -15.49 -14.03 -4.51
C SER A 399 -14.24 -14.46 -3.75
N PHE A 400 -13.06 -13.90 -4.09
CA PHE A 400 -11.82 -14.11 -3.35
C PHE A 400 -11.79 -13.41 -1.98
N SER A 401 -12.55 -12.34 -1.80
CA SER A 401 -12.64 -11.63 -0.52
C SER A 401 -13.63 -12.31 0.46
N VAL A 402 -14.67 -12.97 -0.06
CA VAL A 402 -15.70 -13.70 0.72
C VAL A 402 -15.26 -15.12 1.08
N HIS A 403 -14.26 -15.68 0.40
CA HIS A 403 -13.56 -16.90 0.81
C HIS A 403 -12.17 -16.61 1.41
N PRO A 404 -12.07 -16.29 2.71
CA PRO A 404 -10.80 -16.02 3.38
C PRO A 404 -9.85 -17.24 3.50
N MET A 405 -10.22 -18.40 2.95
CA MET A 405 -9.35 -19.59 2.90
C MET A 405 -8.29 -19.54 1.77
N ALA A 406 -8.28 -18.50 0.94
CA ALA A 406 -7.33 -18.35 -0.16
C ALA A 406 -6.30 -17.20 0.05
N ARG A 407 -6.17 -16.65 1.26
CA ARG A 407 -5.09 -15.70 1.63
C ARG A 407 -3.88 -16.42 2.23
N LEU A 408 -3.36 -17.41 1.54
CA LEU A 408 -2.00 -17.87 1.70
C LEU A 408 -1.64 -18.36 0.32
N PHE A 409 -0.88 -17.57 -0.44
CA PHE A 409 -0.11 -17.96 -1.61
C PHE A 409 0.77 -16.77 -1.97
#